data_AF-A0A9R1V8Z2-F1
#
_entry.id   AF-A0A9R1V8Z2-F1
#
_cell.length_a   1.000
_cell.length_b   1.000
_cell.length_c   1.000
_cell.angle_alpha   90.00
_cell.angle_beta   90.00
_cell.angle_gamma   90.00
#
_symmetry.space_group_name_H-M   'P 1'
#
loop_
_entity.id
_entity.type
_entity.pdbx_description
1 polymer ?
#
loop_
_entity_poly.entity_id
_entity_poly.type
_entity_poly.pdbx_seq_one_letter_code
_entity_poly.pdbx_strand_id
1 'polypeptide(L)'
;MDRKGAVFGGLVEAPLKPSTKKRYQGSNDTFVFTNTPGRPIIYRPTGVNRYFTLCSSEYLALGGGNHFSLYLDSDLLNGSSLASETYGNSCLSHTQEFEVKEIEALSLTYFCKNYIFGPRVWLILFNLGPTKFSCKFDPYLRFL
;
A
#
# COMPACT_ATOMS: atom_id res chain seq x y z
N MET A 1 13.25 7.04 -13.46
CA MET A 1 11.89 6.84 -13.98
C MET A 1 11.65 5.36 -14.26
N ASP A 2 10.81 4.71 -13.45
CA ASP A 2 10.43 3.31 -13.64
C ASP A 2 9.56 3.13 -14.90
N ARG A 3 10.21 2.68 -15.98
CA ARG A 3 9.56 2.38 -17.28
C ARG A 3 9.25 0.88 -17.46
N LYS A 4 9.46 0.04 -16.44
CA LYS A 4 9.41 -1.42 -16.57
C LYS A 4 8.09 -2.06 -16.14
N GLY A 5 7.08 -1.26 -15.77
CA GLY A 5 5.74 -1.75 -15.47
C GLY A 5 5.63 -2.48 -14.12
N ALA A 6 6.40 -2.03 -13.12
CA ALA A 6 6.24 -2.52 -11.76
C ALA A 6 4.85 -2.14 -11.24
N VAL A 7 4.16 -3.10 -10.66
CA VAL A 7 2.89 -2.92 -9.97
C VAL A 7 3.13 -3.24 -8.50
N PHE A 8 2.96 -2.23 -7.66
CA PHE A 8 3.17 -2.32 -6.22
C PHE A 8 2.23 -1.39 -5.50
N GLY A 9 2.11 -1.57 -4.19
CA GLY A 9 1.12 -0.85 -3.43
C GLY A 9 0.92 -1.38 -2.02
N GLY A 10 -0.20 -0.99 -1.43
CA GLY A 10 -0.57 -1.48 -0.11
C GLY A 10 -2.07 -1.47 0.14
N LEU A 11 -2.43 -2.26 1.15
CA LEU A 11 -3.75 -2.36 1.73
C LEU A 11 -3.79 -1.51 2.99
N VAL A 12 -4.66 -0.50 3.01
CA VAL A 12 -4.81 0.42 4.15
C VAL A 12 -6.23 0.45 4.69
N GLU A 13 -6.35 0.60 6.01
CA GLU A 13 -7.64 0.82 6.64
C GLU A 13 -8.19 2.22 6.37
N ALA A 14 -9.48 2.29 6.13
CA ALA A 14 -10.21 3.51 5.87
C ALA A 14 -11.35 3.74 6.89
N PRO A 15 -11.78 5.01 7.05
CA PRO A 15 -11.31 6.20 6.35
C PRO A 15 -9.89 6.60 6.77
N LEU A 16 -9.06 6.99 5.80
CA LEU A 16 -7.80 7.66 6.12
C LEU A 16 -8.14 8.98 6.79
N LYS A 17 -7.52 9.26 7.95
CA LYS A 17 -7.72 10.51 8.68
C LYS A 17 -6.45 11.35 8.56
N PRO A 18 -6.43 12.38 7.68
CA PRO A 18 -5.32 13.30 7.61
C PRO A 18 -5.05 13.90 8.98
N SER A 19 -3.78 13.95 9.38
CA SER A 19 -3.38 14.58 10.64
C SER A 19 -2.19 15.52 10.41
N THR A 20 -2.25 16.68 11.07
CA THR A 20 -1.13 17.63 11.13
C THR A 20 0.01 17.14 12.02
N LYS A 21 -0.26 16.14 12.88
CA LYS A 21 0.76 15.44 13.68
C LYS A 21 1.04 14.08 13.04
N LYS A 22 2.28 13.60 13.15
CA LYS A 22 2.65 12.23 12.74
C LYS A 22 1.93 11.20 13.61
N ARG A 23 0.72 10.81 13.20
CA ARG A 23 -0.11 9.81 13.88
C ARG A 23 -0.35 8.63 12.97
N TYR A 24 0.31 7.52 13.28
CA TYR A 24 0.06 6.27 12.56
C TYR A 24 -1.36 5.77 12.83
N GLN A 25 -1.98 5.24 11.78
CA GLN A 25 -3.30 4.61 11.78
C GLN A 25 -3.26 3.27 11.06
N GLY A 26 -4.23 2.39 11.32
CA GLY A 26 -4.32 1.04 10.78
C GLY A 26 -4.16 -0.05 11.85
N SER A 27 -4.30 -1.30 11.42
CA SER A 27 -4.10 -2.49 12.25
C SER A 27 -3.21 -3.52 11.55
N ASN A 28 -3.10 -4.70 12.16
CA ASN A 28 -2.34 -5.83 11.62
C ASN A 28 -2.96 -6.43 10.34
N ASP A 29 -4.16 -6.00 9.94
CA ASP A 29 -4.83 -6.46 8.72
C ASP A 29 -4.30 -5.75 7.45
N THR A 30 -3.40 -4.78 7.61
CA THR A 30 -2.71 -4.08 6.51
C THR A 30 -1.61 -4.93 5.88
N PHE A 31 -1.21 -4.62 4.65
CA PHE A 31 -0.02 -5.22 4.00
C PHE A 31 0.50 -4.34 2.86
N VAL A 32 1.74 -4.56 2.43
CA VAL A 32 2.26 -4.02 1.16
C VAL A 32 2.57 -5.15 0.19
N PHE A 33 2.56 -4.85 -1.10
CA PHE A 33 2.82 -5.84 -2.14
C PHE A 33 3.64 -5.26 -3.29
N THR A 34 4.26 -6.15 -4.05
CA THR A 34 4.98 -5.81 -5.28
C THR A 34 4.96 -6.99 -6.24
N ASN A 35 5.04 -6.73 -7.55
CA ASN A 35 5.36 -7.73 -8.56
C ASN A 35 6.86 -7.77 -8.93
N THR A 36 7.71 -6.94 -8.32
CA THR A 36 9.14 -6.83 -8.64
C THR A 36 9.95 -7.83 -7.80
N PRO A 37 10.93 -8.56 -8.39
CA PRO A 37 11.49 -8.42 -9.74
C PRO A 37 10.87 -9.34 -10.82
N GLY A 38 9.57 -9.63 -10.75
CA GLY A 38 8.84 -10.37 -11.79
C GLY A 38 7.81 -11.38 -11.26
N ARG A 39 7.62 -11.44 -9.93
CA ARG A 39 6.61 -12.28 -9.28
C ARG A 39 5.89 -11.51 -8.19
N PRO A 40 4.59 -11.76 -7.95
CA PRO A 40 3.85 -11.14 -6.86
C PRO A 40 4.39 -11.58 -5.49
N ILE A 41 4.59 -10.63 -4.59
CA ILE A 41 5.01 -10.82 -3.20
C ILE A 41 4.13 -9.95 -2.31
N ILE A 42 3.66 -10.52 -1.19
CA ILE A 42 2.98 -9.78 -0.12
C ILE A 42 3.87 -9.76 1.12
N TYR A 43 4.03 -8.57 1.68
CA TYR A 43 4.66 -8.33 2.97
C TYR A 43 3.60 -7.95 4.00
N ARG A 44 3.40 -8.83 4.99
CA ARG A 44 2.49 -8.60 6.12
C ARG A 44 3.25 -7.99 7.31
N PRO A 45 2.55 -7.32 8.23
CA PRO A 45 3.15 -6.78 9.45
C PRO A 45 4.02 -7.80 10.18
N THR A 46 5.23 -7.39 10.55
CA THR A 46 6.19 -8.21 11.30
C THR A 46 5.82 -8.33 12.78
N GLY A 47 4.98 -7.42 13.27
CA GLY A 47 4.63 -7.29 14.69
C GLY A 47 5.63 -6.48 15.51
N VAL A 48 6.75 -6.02 14.91
CA VAL A 48 7.79 -5.25 15.61
C VAL A 48 7.28 -3.87 16.05
N ASN A 49 6.41 -3.25 15.26
CA ASN A 49 5.81 -1.95 15.56
C ASN A 49 4.41 -1.83 14.92
N ARG A 50 3.75 -0.69 15.12
CA ARG A 50 2.41 -0.38 14.55
C ARG A 50 2.42 0.82 13.62
N TYR A 51 3.52 1.02 12.90
CA TYR A 51 3.73 2.16 12.01
C TYR A 51 3.15 1.89 10.61
N PHE A 52 1.83 1.66 10.53
CA PHE A 52 1.19 1.15 9.30
C PHE A 52 0.94 2.22 8.24
N THR A 53 0.23 3.30 8.57
CA THR A 53 -0.13 4.35 7.62
C THR A 53 -0.04 5.73 8.26
N LEU A 54 0.60 6.67 7.57
CA LEU A 54 0.51 8.11 7.83
C LEU A 54 -0.20 8.76 6.66
N CYS A 55 -1.16 9.62 6.96
CA CYS A 55 -1.84 10.44 5.99
C CYS A 55 -1.83 11.88 6.49
N SER A 56 -1.37 12.80 5.65
CA SER A 56 -1.38 14.24 5.89
C SER A 56 -1.77 14.96 4.61
N SER A 57 -1.87 16.30 4.65
CA SER A 57 -2.03 17.10 3.43
C SER A 57 -0.80 17.05 2.52
N GLU A 58 0.37 16.73 3.06
CA GLU A 58 1.65 16.84 2.36
C GLU A 58 2.16 15.50 1.81
N TYR A 59 1.61 14.39 2.30
CA TYR A 59 2.04 13.04 1.91
C TYR A 59 1.10 11.93 2.37
N LEU A 60 1.22 10.80 1.68
CA LEU A 60 0.73 9.49 2.12
C LEU A 60 1.92 8.54 2.28
N ALA A 61 2.03 7.87 3.42
CA ALA A 61 3.12 6.94 3.67
C ALA A 61 2.64 5.65 4.34
N LEU A 62 3.15 4.51 3.88
CA LEU A 62 2.87 3.18 4.40
C LEU A 62 4.14 2.54 4.95
N GLY A 63 4.03 1.90 6.12
CA GLY A 63 5.06 1.04 6.70
C GLY A 63 6.32 1.76 7.12
N GLY A 64 6.44 2.11 8.40
CA GLY A 64 7.61 2.80 8.96
C GLY A 64 8.63 1.88 9.65
N GLY A 65 9.40 2.49 10.57
CA GLY A 65 10.51 1.83 11.24
C GLY A 65 11.77 1.92 10.39
N ASN A 66 12.45 3.06 10.53
CA ASN A 66 13.53 3.58 9.69
C ASN A 66 13.06 4.33 8.41
N HIS A 67 12.57 3.63 7.39
CA HIS A 67 12.04 4.25 6.17
C HIS A 67 10.60 3.85 5.90
N PHE A 68 10.00 4.45 4.86
CA PHE A 68 8.67 4.07 4.40
C PHE A 68 8.74 2.98 3.34
N SER A 69 7.94 1.91 3.51
CA SER A 69 7.73 0.92 2.47
C SER A 69 7.21 1.55 1.19
N LEU A 70 6.33 2.54 1.35
CA LEU A 70 5.80 3.34 0.27
C LEU A 70 5.57 4.76 0.78
N TYR A 71 6.07 5.75 0.06
CA TYR A 71 5.83 7.17 0.29
C TYR A 71 5.36 7.81 -0.99
N LEU A 72 4.45 8.76 -0.89
CA LEU A 72 3.96 9.61 -1.98
C LEU A 72 3.89 11.05 -1.49
N ASP A 73 4.28 11.97 -2.35
CA ASP A 73 4.14 13.41 -2.10
C ASP A 73 2.68 13.88 -2.11
N SER A 74 2.47 15.19 -1.86
CA SER A 74 1.16 15.82 -1.75
C SER A 74 0.31 15.68 -3.02
N ASP A 75 0.99 15.71 -4.16
CA ASP A 75 0.37 15.71 -5.48
C ASP A 75 0.19 14.29 -6.02
N LEU A 76 0.70 13.29 -5.27
CA LEU A 76 0.71 11.88 -5.61
C LEU A 76 1.40 11.61 -6.97
N LEU A 77 2.37 12.45 -7.33
CA LEU A 77 3.11 12.38 -8.60
C LEU A 77 4.45 11.70 -8.43
N ASN A 78 5.10 11.87 -7.28
CA ASN A 78 6.38 11.27 -6.98
C ASN A 78 6.28 10.44 -5.71
N GLY A 79 7.07 9.37 -5.67
CA GLY A 79 7.12 8.51 -4.52
C GLY A 79 8.48 7.87 -4.31
N SER A 80 8.60 7.24 -3.15
CA SER A 80 9.74 6.42 -2.82
C SER A 80 9.34 5.13 -2.13
N SER A 81 10.18 4.11 -2.27
CA SER A 81 10.00 2.81 -1.65
C SER A 81 11.33 2.30 -1.10
N LEU A 82 11.36 2.07 0.20
CA LEU A 82 12.52 1.56 0.91
C LEU A 82 12.13 0.40 1.83
N ALA A 83 13.12 -0.24 2.45
CA ALA A 83 12.86 -1.26 3.45
C ALA A 83 12.27 -0.62 4.72
N SER A 84 11.29 -1.30 5.32
CA SER A 84 10.69 -0.89 6.59
C SER A 84 10.66 -2.06 7.57
N GLU A 85 10.81 -1.75 8.86
CA GLU A 85 10.66 -2.75 9.91
C GLU A 85 9.20 -3.22 10.05
N THR A 86 8.23 -2.34 9.77
CA THR A 86 6.80 -2.67 9.89
C THR A 86 6.44 -3.90 9.07
N TYR A 87 6.91 -3.98 7.82
CA TYR A 87 6.56 -5.06 6.90
C TYR A 87 7.73 -5.98 6.54
N GLY A 88 8.97 -5.64 6.92
CA GLY A 88 10.16 -6.40 6.54
C GLY A 88 10.33 -6.49 5.01
N ASN A 89 9.86 -5.48 4.27
CA ASN A 89 9.89 -5.47 2.82
C ASN A 89 11.25 -5.03 2.28
N SER A 90 11.57 -5.46 1.06
CA SER A 90 12.55 -4.77 0.21
C SER A 90 11.89 -3.60 -0.52
N CYS A 91 12.67 -2.82 -1.29
CA CYS A 91 12.14 -1.86 -2.25
C CYS A 91 11.03 -2.52 -3.10
N LEU A 92 9.86 -1.89 -3.15
CA LEU A 92 8.68 -2.41 -3.84
C LEU A 92 8.68 -2.05 -5.33
N SER A 93 9.33 -0.96 -5.70
CA SER A 93 9.57 -0.54 -7.09
C SER A 93 10.92 -1.04 -7.61
N HIS A 94 11.20 -0.85 -8.90
CA HIS A 94 12.51 -1.16 -9.47
C HIS A 94 13.65 -0.27 -8.96
N THR A 95 13.31 0.95 -8.55
CA THR A 95 14.23 1.96 -8.00
C THR A 95 13.63 2.57 -6.75
N GLN A 96 14.46 3.05 -5.82
CA GLN A 96 13.97 3.64 -4.56
C GLN A 96 13.09 4.86 -4.79
N GLU A 97 13.34 5.63 -5.84
CA GLU A 97 12.50 6.77 -6.26
C GLU A 97 11.76 6.41 -7.55
N PHE A 98 10.52 6.84 -7.66
CA PHE A 98 9.69 6.61 -8.84
C PHE A 98 8.70 7.75 -9.07
N GLU A 99 8.28 7.87 -10.33
CA GLU A 99 7.15 8.71 -10.72
C GLU A 99 5.90 7.85 -10.83
N VAL A 100 4.79 8.40 -10.36
CA VAL A 100 3.49 7.78 -10.41
C VAL A 100 2.88 8.07 -11.77
N LYS A 101 2.54 7.01 -12.52
CA LYS A 101 1.81 7.16 -13.78
C LYS A 101 0.30 7.08 -13.60
N GLU A 102 -0.13 6.19 -12.72
CA GLU A 102 -1.54 5.90 -12.47
C GLU A 102 -1.68 5.40 -11.04
N ILE A 103 -2.79 5.78 -10.42
CA ILE A 103 -3.21 5.35 -9.09
C ILE A 103 -4.60 4.77 -9.20
N GLU A 104 -4.77 3.53 -8.79
CA GLU A 104 -6.10 2.96 -8.58
C GLU A 104 -6.35 2.78 -7.09
N ALA A 105 -7.49 3.29 -6.62
CA ALA A 105 -7.95 3.16 -5.25
C ALA A 105 -9.26 2.37 -5.23
N LEU A 106 -9.23 1.14 -4.71
CA LEU A 106 -10.40 0.27 -4.64
C LEU A 106 -10.91 0.15 -3.21
N SER A 107 -12.20 0.49 -3.00
CA SER A 107 -12.88 0.31 -1.71
C SER A 107 -13.59 -1.04 -1.65
N LEU A 108 -13.21 -1.89 -0.68
CA LEU A 108 -13.94 -3.12 -0.36
C LEU A 108 -14.79 -2.90 0.90
N THR A 109 -16.08 -3.25 0.81
CA THR A 109 -17.00 -3.28 1.97
C THR A 109 -17.44 -4.71 2.17
N TYR A 110 -17.08 -5.31 3.30
CA TYR A 110 -17.54 -6.65 3.67
C TYR A 110 -18.89 -6.56 4.39
N PHE A 111 -19.82 -7.43 4.02
CA PHE A 111 -21.11 -7.57 4.68
C PHE A 111 -21.14 -8.88 5.47
N CYS A 112 -21.14 -8.80 6.80
CA CYS A 112 -21.49 -9.94 7.64
C CYS A 112 -22.97 -9.83 8.05
N LYS A 113 -23.74 -10.92 7.91
CA LYS A 113 -25.19 -10.93 8.18
C LYS A 113 -25.46 -10.43 9.61
N ASN A 114 -26.25 -9.36 9.70
CA ASN A 114 -26.83 -8.73 10.91
C ASN A 114 -26.03 -7.64 11.62
N TYR A 115 -24.85 -7.24 11.11
CA TYR A 115 -24.07 -6.16 11.71
C TYR A 115 -23.23 -5.44 10.65
N ILE A 116 -23.31 -4.10 10.55
CA ILE A 116 -22.32 -3.31 9.79
C ILE A 116 -21.03 -3.30 10.61
N PHE A 117 -20.26 -4.37 10.53
CA PHE A 117 -18.91 -4.45 11.08
C PHE A 117 -17.99 -4.95 9.98
N GLY A 118 -17.15 -4.06 9.45
CA GLY A 118 -16.08 -4.44 8.54
C GLY A 118 -15.38 -3.22 7.93
N PRO A 119 -14.04 -3.15 7.95
CA PRO A 119 -13.28 -1.98 7.54
C PRO A 119 -13.53 -1.68 6.06
N ARG A 120 -13.63 -0.39 5.74
CA ARG A 120 -13.43 0.08 4.37
C ARG A 120 -11.94 -0.03 4.13
N VAL A 121 -11.51 -0.79 3.13
CA VAL A 121 -10.09 -0.98 2.88
C VAL A 121 -9.77 -0.46 1.49
N TRP A 122 -8.70 0.34 1.37
CA TRP A 122 -8.19 0.80 0.08
C TRP A 122 -7.01 -0.05 -0.34
N LEU A 123 -7.11 -0.66 -1.52
CA LEU A 123 -5.95 -1.10 -2.27
C LEU A 123 -5.48 0.06 -3.13
N ILE A 124 -4.23 0.47 -2.97
CA ILE A 124 -3.63 1.52 -3.80
C ILE A 124 -2.59 0.88 -4.73
N LEU A 125 -2.86 0.89 -6.03
CA LEU A 125 -1.97 0.35 -7.07
C LEU A 125 -1.20 1.48 -7.75
N PHE A 126 0.09 1.29 -8.00
CA PHE A 126 0.94 2.25 -8.73
C PHE A 126 1.54 1.64 -10.00
N ASN A 127 1.67 2.47 -11.04
CA ASN A 127 2.49 2.26 -12.27
C ASN A 127 2.06 1.08 -13.17
N LEU A 128 0.81 1.12 -13.63
CA LEU A 128 0.29 0.18 -14.64
C LEU A 128 1.05 0.32 -15.98
N GLY A 129 1.86 -0.68 -16.31
CA GLY A 129 2.22 -0.98 -17.70
C GLY A 129 1.03 -1.58 -18.47
N PRO A 130 1.16 -1.89 -19.77
CA PRO A 130 0.07 -2.43 -20.60
C PRO A 130 -0.50 -3.78 -20.10
N THR A 131 0.18 -4.44 -19.18
CA THR A 131 -0.35 -5.58 -18.43
C THR A 131 -1.35 -5.10 -17.38
N LYS A 132 -2.63 -5.08 -17.75
CA LYS A 132 -3.73 -5.05 -16.79
C LYS A 132 -3.49 -6.13 -15.74
N PHE A 133 -3.14 -5.72 -14.53
CA PHE A 133 -3.10 -6.63 -13.40
C PHE A 133 -4.55 -6.97 -13.06
N SER A 134 -5.10 -8.02 -13.68
CA SER A 134 -6.39 -8.58 -13.25
C SER A 134 -6.16 -9.40 -11.99
N CYS A 135 -5.79 -8.73 -10.90
CA CYS A 135 -6.02 -9.31 -9.59
C CYS A 135 -7.55 -9.30 -9.39
N LYS A 136 -8.21 -10.40 -9.77
CA LYS A 136 -9.51 -10.72 -9.20
C LYS A 136 -9.27 -10.83 -7.69
N PHE A 137 -9.55 -9.75 -6.99
CA PHE A 137 -9.41 -9.67 -5.54
C PHE A 137 -10.48 -10.60 -4.98
N ASP A 138 -10.08 -11.83 -4.70
CA ASP A 138 -10.92 -12.78 -3.96
C ASP A 138 -11.07 -12.21 -2.54
N PRO A 139 -12.30 -12.01 -2.03
CA PRO A 139 -12.54 -11.60 -0.64
C PRO A 139 -11.90 -12.54 0.40
N TYR A 140 -11.40 -13.71 -0.01
CA TYR A 140 -10.70 -14.69 0.82
C TYR A 140 -9.18 -14.77 0.61
N LEU A 141 -8.56 -13.80 -0.06
CA LEU A 141 -7.10 -13.63 -0.07
C LEU A 141 -6.31 -14.84 -0.62
N ARG A 142 -6.85 -15.55 -1.62
CA ARG A 142 -6.12 -16.59 -2.37
C ARG A 142 -5.67 -16.05 -3.73
N PHE A 143 -4.36 -16.05 -3.97
CA PHE A 143 -3.79 -15.89 -5.31
C PHE A 143 -3.91 -17.24 -6.02
N LEU A 144 -4.66 -17.29 -7.13
CA LEU A 144 -4.58 -18.35 -8.13
C LEU A 144 -3.56 -17.96 -9.20
#